data_AF-A0A4R5LYJ3-F1
#
_entry.id   AF-A0A4R5LYJ3-F1
#
_cell.length_a   1.000
_cell.length_b   1.000
_cell.length_c   1.000
_cell.angle_alpha   90.00
_cell.angle_beta   90.00
_cell.angle_gamma   90.00
#
_symmetry.space_group_name_H-M   'P 1'
#
loop_
_entity.id
_entity.type
_entity.pdbx_description
1 polymer ?
#
loop_
_entity_poly.entity_id
_entity_poly.type
_entity_poly.pdbx_seq_one_letter_code
_entity_poly.pdbx_strand_id
1 'polypeptide(L)'
;MAVRWGTACRHRARASRWRATRATRPRGGAPRCAPERAPHRDGAHWPYRRARGRGPRHGASTGHERARARRRAAPSLARRLPAHARPGAAMSTALAIAATSRVIAAVIDDAVAAARLTLSTLLGGATTSSAPPDHLVTSADGEVTNLNLFLYHVTYNPGWREVGLPTRASDGSVIGRAPLAIDLHYLLTAYSAGDYEAQIMLGIGMQALHEVPVLFRDKIAKVFQAPATPIDKALASADLANQVEMVKIVPQQIGTEELSKLWTAFQSKFRVSAAYAVSVLLIETSRPVIAPLPVLSRNLVVKPFVEPVIDAIAPQIVPYAPNATLIVSGSNLTGASTVVVFGGNAGAPQTPTVIGTGAAVSVTLPPLSAGLNTLTVVRQVQFDATPPVTFAQSNVATFMLQPRVRRSATPPNNYLITLGAPDNSVKPPIVPVTVTLDPALVATQKVSLLLNRLDPPAGTAPQSYMFDAAADGIALPDSVTINTQGVPGGLYLVRVRVDGVDSPLDLDPGTHAFVSPQVQF
;
A
#
# COMPACT_ATOMS: atom_id res chain seq x y z
N MET A 1 -62.08 36.10 -24.68
CA MET A 1 -63.04 35.04 -24.31
C MET A 1 -62.47 34.31 -23.11
N ALA A 2 -63.34 34.07 -22.13
CA ALA A 2 -63.03 34.00 -20.70
C ALA A 2 -62.54 32.64 -20.17
N VAL A 3 -62.32 32.64 -18.84
CA VAL A 3 -62.15 31.52 -17.88
C VAL A 3 -60.68 31.10 -17.67
N ARG A 4 -59.92 31.54 -16.67
CA ARG A 4 -60.07 31.90 -15.23
C ARG A 4 -59.58 30.76 -14.28
N TRP A 5 -58.36 30.98 -13.76
CA TRP A 5 -57.87 30.73 -12.38
C TRP A 5 -57.59 29.29 -11.87
N GLY A 6 -56.36 29.11 -11.35
CA GLY A 6 -56.19 29.20 -9.89
C GLY A 6 -55.69 27.97 -9.12
N THR A 7 -54.42 28.04 -8.73
CA THR A 7 -53.88 27.79 -7.36
C THR A 7 -53.95 26.39 -6.69
N ALA A 8 -52.75 25.82 -6.56
CA ALA A 8 -52.05 25.39 -5.33
C ALA A 8 -52.86 24.92 -4.09
N CYS A 9 -52.46 23.76 -3.55
CA CYS A 9 -52.34 23.59 -2.10
C CYS A 9 -51.35 22.47 -1.71
N ARG A 10 -50.50 22.75 -0.71
CA ARG A 10 -49.53 21.84 -0.06
C ARG A 10 -50.23 21.03 1.04
N HIS A 11 -49.71 19.85 1.41
CA HIS A 11 -49.32 19.57 2.80
C HIS A 11 -48.74 18.15 3.07
N ARG A 12 -47.69 18.17 3.92
CA ARG A 12 -47.35 17.24 5.04
C ARG A 12 -46.91 15.80 4.76
N ALA A 13 -45.60 15.61 4.91
CA ALA A 13 -44.94 14.87 5.99
C ALA A 13 -45.63 13.63 6.60
N ARG A 14 -44.91 12.49 6.60
CA ARG A 14 -44.57 11.75 7.83
C ARG A 14 -43.45 10.74 7.58
N ALA A 15 -42.49 10.76 8.51
CA ALA A 15 -41.46 9.78 8.69
C ALA A 15 -42.01 8.54 9.43
N SER A 16 -41.37 7.39 9.24
CA SER A 16 -41.27 6.36 10.28
C SER A 16 -39.98 5.54 10.12
N ARG A 17 -39.04 5.81 11.04
CA ARG A 17 -37.99 4.90 11.50
C ARG A 17 -38.60 3.89 12.47
N TRP A 18 -38.10 2.65 12.50
CA TRP A 18 -37.92 1.78 13.69
C TRP A 18 -36.82 0.77 13.29
N ARG A 19 -35.56 0.83 13.78
CA ARG A 19 -35.00 0.36 15.09
C ARG A 19 -35.47 -1.04 15.46
N ALA A 20 -34.60 -2.06 15.42
CA ALA A 20 -33.69 -2.55 16.49
C ALA A 20 -34.17 -3.99 16.87
N THR A 21 -33.43 -4.98 17.38
CA THR A 21 -32.19 -5.02 18.17
C THR A 21 -31.68 -6.47 18.28
N ARG A 22 -30.43 -6.61 18.72
CA ARG A 22 -29.64 -7.81 19.10
C ARG A 22 -30.25 -8.68 20.22
N ALA A 23 -29.78 -9.94 20.33
CA ALA A 23 -29.37 -10.67 21.56
C ALA A 23 -28.92 -12.12 21.19
N THR A 24 -27.65 -12.54 21.28
CA THR A 24 -26.86 -13.15 22.40
C THR A 24 -27.21 -14.60 22.83
N ARG A 25 -26.29 -15.55 22.51
CA ARG A 25 -25.67 -16.73 23.21
C ARG A 25 -26.30 -17.29 24.52
N PRO A 26 -26.13 -18.58 24.95
CA PRO A 26 -24.80 -19.24 25.17
C PRO A 26 -24.64 -20.82 25.20
N ARG A 27 -23.35 -21.23 25.21
CA ARG A 27 -22.58 -22.39 25.81
C ARG A 27 -23.19 -23.78 26.16
N GLY A 28 -22.38 -24.84 25.91
CA GLY A 28 -22.17 -25.96 26.87
C GLY A 28 -21.57 -27.30 26.32
N GLY A 29 -20.45 -27.78 26.92
CA GLY A 29 -20.17 -29.22 27.16
C GLY A 29 -19.08 -29.97 26.34
N ALA A 30 -17.99 -30.39 26.99
CA ALA A 30 -16.95 -31.35 26.54
C ALA A 30 -17.11 -32.72 27.29
N PRO A 31 -16.16 -33.70 27.37
CA PRO A 31 -15.05 -34.19 26.52
C PRO A 31 -15.06 -35.75 26.35
N ARG A 32 -14.07 -36.39 25.65
CA ARG A 32 -13.50 -37.73 26.01
C ARG A 32 -12.29 -38.19 25.15
N CYS A 33 -11.17 -38.39 25.85
CA CYS A 33 -10.15 -39.46 25.85
C CYS A 33 -9.47 -40.02 24.56
N ALA A 34 -8.13 -40.03 24.61
CA ALA A 34 -7.17 -40.84 23.85
C ALA A 34 -7.10 -42.31 24.35
N PRO A 35 -6.40 -43.23 23.66
CA PRO A 35 -4.94 -43.49 23.89
C PRO A 35 -4.14 -43.72 22.57
N GLU A 36 -2.92 -43.19 22.40
CA GLU A 36 -1.59 -43.67 22.86
C GLU A 36 -0.95 -44.78 21.99
N ARG A 37 0.08 -44.40 21.20
CA ARG A 37 1.43 -45.03 21.13
C ARG A 37 2.29 -44.37 20.04
N ALA A 38 3.49 -43.93 20.43
CA ALA A 38 4.56 -43.29 19.65
C ALA A 38 5.55 -44.35 19.08
N PRO A 39 6.76 -44.00 18.61
CA PRO A 39 7.18 -43.04 17.56
C PRO A 39 8.13 -43.70 16.52
N HIS A 40 8.40 -43.06 15.36
CA HIS A 40 9.68 -43.25 14.66
C HIS A 40 10.05 -42.10 13.69
N ARG A 41 11.12 -41.38 14.09
CA ARG A 41 12.28 -40.84 13.36
C ARG A 41 12.14 -40.16 11.97
N ASP A 42 12.61 -38.91 11.96
CA ASP A 42 13.65 -38.29 11.12
C ASP A 42 13.60 -38.42 9.58
N GLY A 43 13.58 -37.24 8.92
CA GLY A 43 13.89 -37.06 7.49
C GLY A 43 13.52 -35.64 7.02
N ALA A 44 14.28 -34.60 7.39
CA ALA A 44 15.43 -34.08 6.64
C ALA A 44 15.10 -33.53 5.23
N HIS A 45 14.86 -32.21 5.21
CA HIS A 45 15.24 -31.18 4.24
C HIS A 45 15.68 -31.58 2.81
N TRP A 46 14.97 -30.99 1.84
CA TRP A 46 15.31 -30.90 0.42
C TRP A 46 16.44 -29.87 0.17
N PRO A 47 17.61 -30.24 -0.41
CA PRO A 47 18.67 -29.28 -0.69
C PRO A 47 18.57 -28.70 -2.11
N TYR A 48 18.83 -27.39 -2.17
CA TYR A 48 19.09 -26.60 -3.37
C TYR A 48 20.24 -27.19 -4.21
N ARG A 49 20.04 -27.29 -5.53
CA ARG A 49 21.07 -27.59 -6.55
C ARG A 49 22.21 -26.56 -6.49
N ARG A 50 23.42 -27.00 -6.16
CA ARG A 50 24.68 -26.33 -6.52
C ARG A 50 25.32 -27.06 -7.70
N ALA A 51 25.72 -26.28 -8.71
CA ALA A 51 26.57 -26.75 -9.80
C ALA A 51 28.05 -26.78 -9.36
N ARG A 52 28.71 -27.92 -9.57
CA ARG A 52 30.16 -28.11 -9.81
C ARG A 52 30.24 -28.71 -11.23
N GLY A 53 31.18 -28.48 -12.12
CA GLY A 53 32.54 -27.98 -12.09
C GLY A 53 33.29 -28.78 -13.19
N ARG A 54 34.14 -28.15 -14.01
CA ARG A 54 35.10 -28.86 -14.88
C ARG A 54 36.44 -28.11 -14.89
N GLY A 55 37.45 -28.76 -14.31
CA GLY A 55 38.79 -28.97 -14.89
C GLY A 55 39.85 -27.85 -14.78
N PRO A 56 41.03 -28.12 -14.16
CA PRO A 56 42.16 -27.19 -14.07
C PRO A 56 43.23 -27.45 -15.16
N ARG A 57 44.05 -26.45 -15.48
CA ARG A 57 45.40 -26.62 -16.06
C ARG A 57 46.40 -25.65 -15.44
N HIS A 58 47.58 -26.19 -15.15
CA HIS A 58 48.76 -25.60 -14.54
C HIS A 58 49.44 -24.51 -15.39
N GLY A 59 50.21 -23.63 -14.75
CA GLY A 59 51.26 -22.84 -15.41
C GLY A 59 51.84 -21.67 -14.62
N ALA A 60 52.86 -21.96 -13.82
CA ALA A 60 54.07 -21.17 -13.49
C ALA A 60 54.01 -19.69 -13.01
N SER A 61 54.75 -19.49 -11.93
CA SER A 61 55.23 -18.25 -11.30
C SER A 61 56.13 -17.38 -12.17
N THR A 62 56.08 -16.05 -11.99
CA THR A 62 57.17 -15.17 -11.50
C THR A 62 56.86 -13.69 -11.78
N GLY A 63 57.37 -12.79 -10.94
CA GLY A 63 57.70 -11.42 -11.35
C GLY A 63 56.87 -10.29 -10.76
N HIS A 64 57.40 -9.68 -9.70
CA HIS A 64 57.01 -8.37 -9.21
C HIS A 64 57.22 -7.28 -10.27
N GLU A 65 56.21 -6.45 -10.52
CA GLU A 65 56.44 -5.02 -10.77
C GLU A 65 55.19 -4.18 -10.49
N ARG A 66 55.36 -3.16 -9.64
CA ARG A 66 54.33 -2.23 -9.20
C ARG A 66 54.08 -1.19 -10.29
N ALA A 67 53.05 -1.39 -11.11
CA ALA A 67 52.51 -0.32 -11.95
C ALA A 67 51.21 0.23 -11.35
N ARG A 68 51.27 1.46 -10.82
CA ARG A 68 50.09 2.24 -10.42
C ARG A 68 49.25 2.57 -11.66
N ALA A 69 48.34 1.67 -12.03
CA ALA A 69 47.31 1.97 -13.01
C ALA A 69 46.25 2.87 -12.36
N ARG A 70 46.27 4.17 -12.71
CA ARG A 70 45.15 5.08 -12.47
C ARG A 70 43.91 4.49 -13.12
N ARG A 71 43.01 3.89 -12.34
CA ARG A 71 41.66 3.53 -12.79
C ARG A 71 40.93 4.83 -13.13
N ARG A 72 40.91 5.18 -14.42
CA ARG A 72 39.92 6.11 -14.96
C ARG A 72 38.55 5.50 -14.67
N ALA A 73 37.75 6.20 -13.86
CA ALA A 73 36.36 5.87 -13.66
C ALA A 73 35.69 5.76 -15.04
N ALA A 74 35.10 4.61 -15.32
CA ALA A 74 34.22 4.45 -16.48
C ALA A 74 33.12 5.50 -16.37
N PRO A 75 32.80 6.26 -17.42
CA PRO A 75 31.67 7.17 -17.37
C PRO A 75 30.43 6.33 -17.09
N SER A 76 29.71 6.73 -16.04
CA SER A 76 28.39 6.21 -15.72
C SER A 76 27.57 6.14 -17.00
N LEU A 77 27.16 4.93 -17.38
CA LEU A 77 26.16 4.71 -18.42
C LEU A 77 24.99 5.63 -18.12
N ALA A 78 24.86 6.70 -18.89
CA ALA A 78 23.69 7.55 -18.88
C ALA A 78 22.51 6.64 -19.19
N ARG A 79 21.74 6.25 -18.16
CA ARG A 79 20.40 5.70 -18.39
C ARG A 79 19.69 6.75 -19.23
N ARG A 80 19.33 6.35 -20.45
CA ARG A 80 18.52 7.19 -21.34
C ARG A 80 17.38 7.76 -20.51
N LEU A 81 17.22 9.08 -20.56
CA LEU A 81 15.96 9.70 -20.16
C LEU A 81 14.85 8.89 -20.84
N PRO A 82 13.78 8.47 -20.14
CA PRO A 82 12.64 7.89 -20.81
C PRO A 82 12.27 8.86 -21.93
N ALA A 83 12.25 8.35 -23.16
CA ALA A 83 11.88 9.16 -24.31
C ALA A 83 10.57 9.86 -23.95
N HIS A 84 10.50 11.18 -24.16
CA HIS A 84 9.25 11.91 -24.00
C HIS A 84 8.16 11.10 -24.70
N ALA A 85 7.08 10.81 -23.98
CA ALA A 85 5.89 10.23 -24.57
C ALA A 85 5.54 11.12 -25.75
N ARG A 86 5.79 10.63 -26.97
CA ARG A 86 5.46 11.36 -28.18
C ARG A 86 3.96 11.67 -28.08
N PRO A 87 3.52 12.91 -28.40
CA PRO A 87 2.10 13.22 -28.51
C PRO A 87 1.43 12.10 -29.29
N GLY A 88 0.41 11.49 -28.67
CA GLY A 88 -0.12 10.16 -29.00
C GLY A 88 -0.06 9.86 -30.48
N ALA A 89 0.83 8.93 -30.85
CA ALA A 89 0.83 8.40 -32.19
C ALA A 89 -0.52 7.69 -32.36
N ALA A 90 -1.35 8.18 -33.29
CA ALA A 90 -2.74 7.72 -33.41
C ALA A 90 -2.78 6.19 -33.52
N MET A 91 -3.59 5.56 -32.67
CA MET A 91 -3.82 4.12 -32.66
C MET A 91 -5.27 3.86 -33.00
N SER A 92 -5.53 2.68 -33.55
CA SER A 92 -6.87 2.31 -33.97
C SER A 92 -7.77 1.99 -32.76
N THR A 93 -9.08 2.02 -32.97
CA THR A 93 -10.06 1.73 -31.90
C THR A 93 -10.49 0.25 -31.91
N ALA A 94 -11.39 -0.14 -31.01
CA ALA A 94 -11.88 -1.52 -30.94
C ALA A 94 -12.54 -2.02 -32.24
N LEU A 95 -13.00 -1.12 -33.12
CA LEU A 95 -13.62 -1.45 -34.41
C LEU A 95 -12.60 -1.84 -35.49
N ALA A 96 -11.30 -1.72 -35.20
CA ALA A 96 -10.24 -1.88 -36.18
C ALA A 96 -10.13 -3.31 -36.76
N ILE A 97 -10.52 -4.34 -36.01
CA ILE A 97 -10.56 -5.73 -36.51
C ILE A 97 -11.56 -5.84 -37.66
N ALA A 98 -12.79 -5.37 -37.43
CA ALA A 98 -13.85 -5.42 -38.44
C ALA A 98 -13.55 -4.48 -39.61
N ALA A 99 -12.96 -3.30 -39.35
CA ALA A 99 -12.52 -2.40 -40.40
C ALA A 99 -11.44 -3.04 -41.29
N THR A 100 -10.49 -3.77 -40.69
CA THR A 100 -9.46 -4.51 -41.43
C THR A 100 -10.09 -5.61 -42.30
N SER A 101 -10.99 -6.42 -41.75
CA SER A 101 -11.73 -7.43 -42.52
C SER A 101 -12.48 -6.81 -43.69
N ARG A 102 -13.14 -5.66 -43.50
CA ARG A 102 -13.88 -4.96 -44.56
C ARG A 102 -12.98 -4.44 -45.67
N VAL A 103 -11.80 -3.92 -45.33
CA VAL A 103 -10.82 -3.42 -46.31
C VAL A 103 -10.24 -4.58 -47.12
N ILE A 104 -9.88 -5.70 -46.48
CA ILE A 104 -9.38 -6.89 -47.19
C ILE A 104 -10.48 -7.46 -48.08
N ALA A 105 -11.71 -7.56 -47.59
CA ALA A 105 -12.86 -7.95 -48.40
C ALA A 105 -13.02 -7.02 -49.61
N ALA A 106 -12.91 -5.69 -49.44
CA ALA A 106 -12.99 -4.74 -50.56
C ALA A 106 -11.90 -4.95 -51.62
N VAL A 107 -10.68 -5.32 -51.23
CA VAL A 107 -9.60 -5.67 -52.18
C VAL A 107 -9.98 -6.91 -52.99
N ILE A 108 -10.56 -7.91 -52.33
CA ILE A 108 -11.03 -9.14 -52.99
C ILE A 108 -12.25 -8.85 -53.88
N ASP A 109 -13.19 -8.04 -53.41
CA ASP A 109 -14.39 -7.60 -54.15
C ASP A 109 -13.99 -6.88 -55.45
N ASP A 110 -13.04 -5.96 -55.38
CA ASP A 110 -12.51 -5.22 -56.54
C ASP A 110 -11.92 -6.20 -57.58
N ALA A 111 -11.15 -7.20 -57.12
CA ALA A 111 -10.52 -8.19 -58.00
C ALA A 111 -11.54 -9.15 -58.64
N VAL A 112 -12.51 -9.63 -57.86
CA VAL A 112 -13.59 -10.48 -58.38
C VAL A 112 -14.47 -9.68 -59.35
N ALA A 113 -14.79 -8.42 -59.06
CA ALA A 113 -15.53 -7.56 -59.98
C ALA A 113 -14.79 -7.37 -61.31
N ALA A 114 -13.48 -7.13 -61.29
CA ALA A 114 -12.66 -7.04 -62.49
C ALA A 114 -12.61 -8.37 -63.28
N ALA A 115 -12.51 -9.50 -62.59
CA ALA A 115 -12.55 -10.83 -63.20
C ALA A 115 -13.92 -11.14 -63.84
N ARG A 116 -15.02 -10.67 -63.24
CA ARG A 116 -16.38 -10.83 -63.81
C ARG A 116 -16.57 -10.07 -65.12
N LEU A 117 -15.85 -8.98 -65.34
CA LEU A 117 -15.91 -8.24 -66.61
C LEU A 117 -15.16 -8.99 -67.72
N THR A 118 -14.07 -9.67 -67.40
CA THR A 118 -13.22 -10.39 -68.36
C THR A 118 -13.66 -11.83 -68.61
N LEU A 119 -14.22 -12.50 -67.60
CA LEU A 119 -14.67 -13.90 -67.60
C LEU A 119 -16.17 -14.01 -67.30
N SER A 120 -16.99 -13.13 -67.89
CA SER A 120 -18.42 -13.00 -67.58
C SER A 120 -19.23 -14.27 -67.80
N THR A 121 -18.85 -15.09 -68.77
CA THR A 121 -19.50 -16.39 -69.08
C THR A 121 -19.24 -17.46 -68.02
N LEU A 122 -18.13 -17.36 -67.28
CA LEU A 122 -17.72 -18.34 -66.25
C LEU A 122 -18.06 -17.85 -64.83
N LEU A 123 -17.88 -16.55 -64.57
CA LEU A 123 -17.98 -15.96 -63.22
C LEU A 123 -19.17 -15.00 -63.08
N GLY A 124 -20.12 -15.01 -64.02
CA GLY A 124 -21.25 -14.08 -64.06
C GLY A 124 -22.10 -14.02 -62.78
N GLY A 125 -22.09 -15.07 -61.95
CA GLY A 125 -22.75 -15.12 -60.64
C GLY A 125 -21.82 -15.10 -59.41
N ALA A 126 -20.51 -14.85 -59.59
CA ALA A 126 -19.54 -14.95 -58.51
C ALA A 126 -19.76 -13.89 -57.42
N THR A 127 -19.76 -14.32 -56.17
CA THR A 127 -19.92 -13.45 -54.99
C THR A 127 -18.73 -13.55 -54.05
N THR A 128 -18.67 -12.62 -53.10
CA THR A 128 -17.68 -12.57 -52.03
C THR A 128 -18.40 -12.50 -50.69
N SER A 129 -17.80 -13.10 -49.66
CA SER A 129 -18.38 -13.13 -48.32
C SER A 129 -17.31 -13.14 -47.24
N SER A 130 -17.71 -12.86 -46.00
CA SER A 130 -16.85 -12.94 -44.82
C SER A 130 -17.54 -13.67 -43.66
N ALA A 131 -18.44 -14.59 -44.00
CA ALA A 131 -19.24 -15.33 -43.04
C ALA A 131 -18.48 -16.56 -42.52
N PRO A 132 -18.87 -17.09 -41.34
CA PRO A 132 -18.39 -18.39 -40.89
C PRO A 132 -18.67 -19.49 -41.94
N PRO A 133 -17.75 -20.45 -42.15
CA PRO A 133 -17.90 -21.51 -43.15
C PRO A 133 -19.18 -22.35 -43.05
N ASP A 134 -19.78 -22.46 -41.86
CA ASP A 134 -21.05 -23.16 -41.61
C ASP A 134 -22.28 -22.39 -42.12
N HIS A 135 -22.19 -21.06 -42.19
CA HIS A 135 -23.30 -20.23 -42.67
C HIS A 135 -23.35 -20.13 -44.21
N LEU A 136 -22.38 -20.73 -44.89
CA LEU A 136 -22.24 -20.69 -46.36
C LEU A 136 -22.89 -21.90 -47.04
N VAL A 137 -23.73 -22.64 -46.33
CA VAL A 137 -24.41 -23.83 -46.85
C VAL A 137 -25.48 -23.43 -47.87
N THR A 138 -25.26 -23.89 -49.09
CA THR A 138 -26.20 -24.12 -50.21
C THR A 138 -27.62 -23.62 -50.01
N SER A 139 -27.97 -22.57 -50.75
CA SER A 139 -29.34 -22.33 -51.22
C SER A 139 -29.92 -23.61 -51.86
N ALA A 140 -31.25 -23.77 -51.81
CA ALA A 140 -31.97 -24.92 -52.38
C ALA A 140 -31.65 -25.19 -53.88
N ASP A 141 -31.04 -24.23 -54.57
CA ASP A 141 -30.67 -24.26 -55.99
C ASP A 141 -29.19 -24.63 -56.27
N GLY A 142 -28.39 -25.01 -55.26
CA GLY A 142 -26.99 -25.48 -55.42
C GLY A 142 -25.91 -24.56 -54.82
N GLU A 143 -24.63 -24.98 -54.92
CA GLU A 143 -23.47 -24.21 -54.43
C GLU A 143 -23.15 -23.04 -55.37
N VAL A 144 -23.39 -21.82 -54.89
CA VAL A 144 -23.05 -20.59 -55.61
C VAL A 144 -21.53 -20.38 -55.60
N THR A 145 -20.95 -19.99 -56.74
CA THR A 145 -19.54 -19.61 -56.84
C THR A 145 -19.26 -18.40 -55.93
N ASN A 146 -18.55 -18.62 -54.84
CA ASN A 146 -18.33 -17.64 -53.78
C ASN A 146 -16.91 -17.75 -53.22
N LEU A 147 -16.27 -16.60 -53.02
CA LEU A 147 -14.99 -16.49 -52.35
C LEU A 147 -15.18 -15.90 -50.95
N ASN A 148 -14.88 -16.69 -49.92
CA ASN A 148 -15.11 -16.33 -48.52
C ASN A 148 -13.81 -16.05 -47.78
N LEU A 149 -13.76 -14.92 -47.07
CA LEU A 149 -12.67 -14.51 -46.19
C LEU A 149 -13.08 -14.66 -44.73
N PHE A 150 -12.55 -15.67 -44.04
CA PHE A 150 -12.91 -15.97 -42.66
C PHE A 150 -11.76 -15.70 -41.69
N LEU A 151 -12.01 -14.91 -40.63
CA LEU A 151 -11.07 -14.69 -39.53
C LEU A 151 -11.15 -15.86 -38.54
N TYR A 152 -10.19 -16.79 -38.60
CA TYR A 152 -10.24 -18.03 -37.80
C TYR A 152 -9.43 -17.96 -36.50
N HIS A 153 -8.43 -17.06 -36.42
CA HIS A 153 -7.56 -16.98 -35.26
C HIS A 153 -6.99 -15.57 -35.07
N VAL A 154 -6.73 -15.18 -33.83
CA VAL A 154 -6.13 -13.89 -33.45
C VAL A 154 -5.02 -14.16 -32.45
N THR A 155 -3.83 -13.64 -32.69
CA THR A 155 -2.67 -13.80 -31.80
C THR A 155 -2.13 -12.45 -31.35
N TYR A 156 -1.39 -12.44 -30.24
CA TYR A 156 -0.69 -11.24 -29.80
C TYR A 156 0.59 -11.05 -30.61
N ASN A 157 0.80 -9.85 -31.12
CA ASN A 157 2.02 -9.54 -31.86
C ASN A 157 3.23 -9.49 -30.90
N PRO A 158 4.25 -10.36 -31.07
CA PRO A 158 5.37 -10.43 -30.13
C PRO A 158 6.29 -9.20 -30.17
N GLY A 159 6.30 -8.45 -31.27
CA GLY A 159 7.12 -7.24 -31.41
C GLY A 159 6.54 -6.03 -30.67
N TRP A 160 5.22 -5.95 -30.57
CA TRP A 160 4.52 -4.79 -30.01
C TRP A 160 3.83 -5.03 -28.66
N ARG A 161 3.57 -6.29 -28.25
CA ARG A 161 2.83 -6.58 -27.00
C ARG A 161 3.48 -6.05 -25.72
N GLU A 162 4.79 -5.80 -25.74
CA GLU A 162 5.55 -5.29 -24.60
C GLU A 162 5.78 -3.76 -24.67
N VAL A 163 5.15 -3.08 -25.64
CA VAL A 163 5.25 -1.63 -25.77
C VAL A 163 4.34 -0.98 -24.72
N GLY A 164 4.95 -0.71 -23.56
CA GLY A 164 4.28 -0.08 -22.42
C GLY A 164 3.69 -1.09 -21.45
N LEU A 165 3.21 -0.58 -20.32
CA LEU A 165 2.51 -1.37 -19.30
C LEU A 165 1.14 -0.74 -19.08
N PRO A 166 0.07 -1.53 -18.87
CA PRO A 166 -1.23 -1.01 -18.46
C PRO A 166 -1.15 -0.55 -17.00
N THR A 167 -0.45 0.56 -16.74
CA THR A 167 -0.23 1.10 -15.40
C THR A 167 -1.48 1.79 -14.89
N ARG A 168 -1.87 1.46 -13.67
CA ARG A 168 -2.97 2.08 -12.94
C ARG A 168 -2.44 2.72 -11.66
N ALA A 169 -3.08 3.80 -11.21
CA ALA A 169 -2.81 4.35 -9.90
C ALA A 169 -3.47 3.49 -8.81
N SER A 170 -3.17 3.79 -7.55
CA SER A 170 -3.73 3.09 -6.38
C SER A 170 -5.26 3.20 -6.28
N ASP A 171 -5.88 4.20 -6.91
CA ASP A 171 -7.33 4.38 -7.00
C ASP A 171 -7.97 3.66 -8.22
N GLY A 172 -7.16 2.95 -9.02
CA GLY A 172 -7.59 2.23 -10.22
C GLY A 172 -7.68 3.06 -11.51
N SER A 173 -7.42 4.37 -11.44
CA SER A 173 -7.36 5.26 -12.60
C SER A 173 -6.22 4.87 -13.57
N VAL A 174 -6.40 5.16 -14.85
CA VAL A 174 -5.44 4.77 -15.90
C VAL A 174 -4.33 5.83 -15.98
N ILE A 175 -3.08 5.40 -15.79
CA ILE A 175 -1.89 6.27 -15.93
C ILE A 175 -1.29 6.11 -17.33
N GLY A 176 -1.28 4.89 -17.85
CA GLY A 176 -0.65 4.56 -19.13
C GLY A 176 -1.64 3.92 -20.09
N ARG A 177 -1.52 4.27 -21.38
CA ARG A 177 -2.26 3.63 -22.47
C ARG A 177 -1.31 2.69 -23.20
N ALA A 178 -1.34 1.41 -22.85
CA ALA A 178 -0.64 0.39 -23.62
C ALA A 178 -1.55 -0.06 -24.78
N PRO A 179 -1.08 -0.05 -26.04
CA PRO A 179 -1.86 -0.56 -27.16
C PRO A 179 -1.96 -2.09 -27.08
N LEU A 180 -3.14 -2.61 -27.41
CA LEU A 180 -3.37 -4.02 -27.68
C LEU A 180 -2.87 -4.32 -29.11
N ALA A 181 -1.72 -4.97 -29.18
CA ALA A 181 -1.12 -5.36 -30.45
C ALA A 181 -1.48 -6.80 -30.82
N ILE A 182 -2.16 -6.98 -31.95
CA ILE A 182 -2.63 -8.28 -32.40
C ILE A 182 -2.33 -8.51 -33.88
N ASP A 183 -2.16 -9.78 -34.23
CA ASP A 183 -2.08 -10.28 -35.59
C ASP A 183 -3.35 -11.09 -35.88
N LEU A 184 -3.95 -10.85 -37.05
CA LEU A 184 -5.20 -11.47 -37.47
C LEU A 184 -4.91 -12.55 -38.52
N HIS A 185 -5.42 -13.76 -38.30
CA HIS A 185 -5.21 -14.89 -39.21
C HIS A 185 -6.49 -15.21 -39.98
N TYR A 186 -6.44 -15.01 -41.29
CA TYR A 186 -7.56 -15.22 -42.19
C TYR A 186 -7.38 -16.49 -43.02
N LEU A 187 -8.50 -17.14 -43.32
CA LEU A 187 -8.60 -18.26 -44.24
C LEU A 187 -9.47 -17.82 -45.42
N LEU A 188 -8.86 -17.76 -46.60
CA LEU A 188 -9.53 -17.53 -47.86
C LEU A 188 -10.00 -18.88 -48.41
N THR A 189 -11.29 -19.03 -48.62
CA THR A 189 -11.95 -20.30 -48.98
C THR A 189 -12.81 -20.11 -50.22
N ALA A 190 -12.68 -20.99 -51.21
CA ALA A 190 -13.47 -20.92 -52.43
C ALA A 190 -14.55 -22.00 -52.48
N TYR A 191 -15.77 -21.59 -52.80
CA TYR A 191 -16.95 -22.42 -52.95
C TYR A 191 -17.43 -22.33 -54.40
N SER A 192 -17.80 -23.46 -54.99
CA SER A 192 -18.47 -23.52 -56.29
C SER A 192 -19.05 -24.91 -56.50
N ALA A 193 -20.10 -25.01 -57.30
CA ALA A 193 -20.62 -26.28 -57.80
C ALA A 193 -19.78 -26.86 -58.96
N GLY A 194 -18.99 -26.05 -59.67
CA GLY A 194 -18.23 -26.46 -60.84
C GLY A 194 -16.81 -26.96 -60.52
N ASP A 195 -16.21 -27.67 -61.48
CA ASP A 195 -14.94 -28.40 -61.30
C ASP A 195 -13.72 -27.49 -61.11
N TYR A 196 -13.68 -26.34 -61.81
CA TYR A 196 -12.49 -25.47 -61.86
C TYR A 196 -12.74 -24.06 -61.32
N GLU A 197 -14.00 -23.65 -61.23
CA GLU A 197 -14.44 -22.32 -60.85
C GLU A 197 -13.96 -21.97 -59.43
N ALA A 198 -13.96 -22.93 -58.51
CA ALA A 198 -13.40 -22.73 -57.16
C ALA A 198 -11.88 -22.48 -57.19
N GLN A 199 -11.13 -23.18 -58.05
CA GLN A 199 -9.68 -23.01 -58.20
C GLN A 199 -9.35 -21.67 -58.85
N ILE A 200 -10.12 -21.28 -59.87
CA ILE A 200 -10.01 -19.98 -60.55
C ILE A 200 -10.27 -18.84 -59.55
N MET A 201 -11.36 -18.93 -58.78
CA MET A 201 -11.69 -17.92 -57.76
C MET A 201 -10.62 -17.81 -56.68
N LEU A 202 -10.08 -18.95 -56.22
CA LEU A 202 -8.98 -18.94 -55.27
C LEU A 202 -7.74 -18.26 -55.87
N GLY A 203 -7.40 -18.57 -57.13
CA GLY A 203 -6.28 -17.94 -57.85
C GLY A 203 -6.42 -16.42 -57.94
N ILE A 204 -7.61 -15.93 -58.32
CA ILE A 204 -7.92 -14.49 -58.38
C ILE A 204 -7.73 -13.83 -57.01
N GLY A 205 -8.29 -14.43 -55.95
CA GLY A 205 -8.15 -13.90 -54.60
C GLY A 205 -6.71 -13.90 -54.09
N MET A 206 -5.95 -14.96 -54.38
CA MET A 206 -4.54 -15.03 -54.03
C MET A 206 -3.70 -14.00 -54.79
N GLN A 207 -3.96 -13.79 -56.08
CA GLN A 207 -3.31 -12.75 -56.86
C GLN A 207 -3.61 -11.35 -56.30
N ALA A 208 -4.87 -11.05 -55.98
CA ALA A 208 -5.27 -9.76 -55.42
C ALA A 208 -4.54 -9.42 -54.11
N LEU A 209 -4.42 -10.40 -53.20
CA LEU A 209 -3.70 -10.22 -51.93
C LEU A 209 -2.18 -10.15 -52.12
N HIS A 210 -1.65 -10.77 -53.17
CA HIS A 210 -0.23 -10.68 -53.51
C HIS A 210 0.15 -9.35 -54.15
N GLU A 211 -0.73 -8.77 -54.96
CA GLU A 211 -0.55 -7.43 -55.56
C GLU A 211 -0.72 -6.31 -54.53
N VAL A 212 -1.52 -6.53 -53.49
CA VAL A 212 -1.74 -5.57 -52.39
C VAL A 212 -1.27 -6.14 -51.04
N PRO A 213 0.04 -6.36 -50.84
CA PRO A 213 0.57 -6.94 -49.61
C PRO A 213 0.62 -5.94 -48.44
N VAL A 214 0.43 -4.65 -48.71
CA VAL A 214 0.38 -3.59 -47.70
C VAL A 214 -0.86 -2.75 -47.93
N LEU A 215 -1.69 -2.61 -46.89
CA LEU A 215 -2.87 -1.74 -46.92
C LEU A 215 -2.44 -0.30 -46.65
N PHE A 216 -2.18 0.43 -47.73
CA PHE A 216 -1.85 1.85 -47.67
C PHE A 216 -3.06 2.68 -47.17
N ARG A 217 -2.74 3.84 -46.57
CA ARG A 217 -3.72 4.70 -45.89
C ARG A 217 -4.77 5.26 -46.84
N ASP A 218 -4.38 5.58 -48.08
CA ASP A 218 -5.25 6.05 -49.15
C ASP A 218 -6.26 4.99 -49.58
N LYS A 219 -5.84 3.72 -49.70
CA LYS A 219 -6.74 2.59 -50.00
C LYS A 219 -7.75 2.39 -48.87
N ILE A 220 -7.31 2.45 -47.61
CA ILE A 220 -8.21 2.38 -46.44
C ILE A 220 -9.21 3.54 -46.47
N ALA A 221 -8.74 4.77 -46.68
CA ALA A 221 -9.60 5.95 -46.74
C ALA A 221 -10.62 5.86 -47.90
N LYS A 222 -10.21 5.33 -49.06
CA LYS A 222 -11.09 5.14 -50.22
C LYS A 222 -12.24 4.17 -49.93
N VAL A 223 -11.97 3.08 -49.20
CA VAL A 223 -13.02 2.11 -48.81
C VAL A 223 -14.09 2.77 -47.92
N PHE A 224 -13.70 3.72 -47.07
CA PHE A 224 -14.60 4.39 -46.13
C PHE A 224 -15.02 5.81 -46.55
N GLN A 225 -14.68 6.27 -47.77
CA GLN A 225 -14.97 7.62 -48.24
C GLN A 225 -16.48 7.88 -48.42
N ALA A 226 -17.22 6.86 -48.85
CA ALA A 226 -18.67 6.90 -49.05
C ALA A 226 -19.32 5.63 -48.44
N PRO A 227 -19.44 5.56 -47.10
CA PRO A 227 -19.92 4.35 -46.44
C PRO A 227 -21.39 4.11 -46.75
N ALA A 228 -21.66 3.03 -47.49
CA ALA A 228 -22.99 2.68 -47.98
C ALA A 228 -23.89 2.11 -46.87
N THR A 229 -23.32 1.34 -45.94
CA THR A 229 -24.07 0.69 -44.86
C THR A 229 -23.88 1.40 -43.50
N PRO A 230 -24.82 1.26 -42.55
CA PRO A 230 -24.64 1.76 -41.18
C PRO A 230 -23.39 1.17 -40.49
N ILE A 231 -23.04 -0.07 -40.83
CA ILE A 231 -21.84 -0.74 -40.33
C ILE A 231 -20.59 -0.06 -40.91
N ASP A 232 -20.53 0.19 -42.21
CA ASP A 232 -19.39 0.90 -42.82
C ASP A 232 -19.19 2.30 -42.22
N LYS A 233 -20.28 3.00 -41.87
CA LYS A 233 -20.22 4.29 -41.15
C LYS A 233 -19.57 4.15 -39.78
N ALA A 234 -19.91 3.11 -39.03
CA ALA A 234 -19.28 2.82 -37.75
C ALA A 234 -17.80 2.45 -37.94
N LEU A 235 -17.48 1.59 -38.91
CA LEU A 235 -16.11 1.16 -39.19
C LEU A 235 -15.20 2.29 -39.67
N ALA A 236 -15.74 3.31 -40.33
CA ALA A 236 -14.99 4.52 -40.68
C ALA A 236 -14.40 5.25 -39.44
N SER A 237 -15.03 5.09 -38.26
CA SER A 237 -14.53 5.63 -36.99
C SER A 237 -13.44 4.78 -36.31
N ALA A 238 -13.02 3.68 -36.93
CA ALA A 238 -11.97 2.80 -36.40
C ALA A 238 -10.57 3.43 -36.39
N ASP A 239 -10.39 4.51 -37.13
CA ASP A 239 -9.13 5.26 -37.28
C ASP A 239 -7.94 4.43 -37.80
N LEU A 240 -8.23 3.36 -38.54
CA LEU A 240 -7.23 2.41 -39.03
C LEU A 240 -6.18 3.07 -39.94
N ALA A 241 -6.58 4.07 -40.74
CA ALA A 241 -5.68 4.78 -41.64
C ALA A 241 -4.63 5.63 -40.90
N ASN A 242 -4.92 6.10 -39.69
CA ASN A 242 -4.01 6.94 -38.92
C ASN A 242 -3.09 6.13 -37.99
N GLN A 243 -3.31 4.82 -37.89
CA GLN A 243 -2.45 3.91 -37.14
C GLN A 243 -0.97 4.10 -37.50
N VAL A 244 -0.10 4.05 -36.49
CA VAL A 244 1.36 4.21 -36.62
C VAL A 244 1.97 3.25 -37.63
N GLU A 245 1.70 1.96 -37.47
CA GLU A 245 2.14 0.91 -38.39
C GLU A 245 1.09 0.66 -39.46
N MET A 246 1.54 0.47 -40.71
CA MET A 246 0.67 0.03 -41.80
C MET A 246 0.34 -1.46 -41.65
N VAL A 247 -0.89 -1.83 -42.00
CA VAL A 247 -1.35 -3.21 -41.97
C VAL A 247 -0.77 -3.97 -43.18
N LYS A 248 -0.08 -5.08 -42.93
CA LYS A 248 0.58 -5.93 -43.92
C LYS A 248 -0.11 -7.27 -43.98
N ILE A 249 -0.27 -7.81 -45.18
CA ILE A 249 -0.88 -9.10 -45.47
C ILE A 249 0.24 -10.03 -45.94
N VAL A 250 0.41 -11.16 -45.26
CA VAL A 250 1.46 -12.13 -45.55
C VAL A 250 0.83 -13.51 -45.73
N PRO A 251 1.15 -14.25 -46.81
CA PRO A 251 0.73 -15.63 -46.95
C PRO A 251 1.23 -16.48 -45.79
N GLN A 252 0.35 -17.27 -45.19
CA GLN A 252 0.66 -18.19 -44.11
C GLN A 252 0.54 -19.63 -44.59
N GLN A 253 1.57 -20.43 -44.37
CA GLN A 253 1.53 -21.86 -44.61
C GLN A 253 0.86 -22.55 -43.41
N ILE A 254 -0.17 -23.35 -43.67
CA ILE A 254 -0.85 -24.19 -42.67
C ILE A 254 -0.55 -25.65 -43.00
N GLY A 255 -0.20 -26.44 -41.98
CA GLY A 255 0.03 -27.87 -42.14
C GLY A 255 -1.26 -28.64 -42.48
N THR A 256 -1.15 -29.79 -43.15
CA THR A 256 -2.32 -30.61 -43.52
C THR A 256 -3.13 -31.07 -42.29
N GLU A 257 -2.45 -31.42 -41.20
CA GLU A 257 -3.09 -31.83 -39.94
C GLU A 257 -3.88 -30.67 -39.30
N GLU A 258 -3.30 -29.47 -39.25
CA GLU A 258 -3.94 -28.27 -38.72
C GLU A 258 -5.15 -27.88 -39.57
N LEU A 259 -5.00 -27.93 -40.89
CA LEU A 259 -6.09 -27.66 -41.82
C LEU A 259 -7.23 -28.67 -41.63
N SER A 260 -6.92 -29.96 -41.49
CA SER A 260 -7.91 -31.01 -41.21
C SER A 260 -8.67 -30.75 -39.89
N LYS A 261 -7.96 -30.30 -38.84
CA LYS A 261 -8.56 -29.94 -37.55
C LYS A 261 -9.48 -28.73 -37.67
N LEU A 262 -9.07 -27.69 -38.40
CA LEU A 262 -9.90 -26.50 -38.65
C LEU A 262 -11.20 -26.88 -39.35
N TRP A 263 -11.13 -27.66 -40.44
CA TRP A 263 -12.33 -28.07 -41.17
C TRP A 263 -13.25 -28.99 -40.37
N THR A 264 -12.70 -29.86 -39.52
CA THR A 264 -13.49 -30.66 -38.58
C THR A 264 -14.20 -29.76 -37.55
N ALA A 265 -13.50 -28.75 -37.02
CA ALA A 265 -14.07 -27.79 -36.07
C ALA A 265 -15.17 -26.92 -36.70
N PHE A 266 -15.06 -26.59 -37.99
CA PHE A 266 -16.09 -25.86 -38.73
C PHE A 266 -17.36 -26.68 -39.01
N GLN A 267 -17.33 -28.00 -38.78
CA GLN A 267 -18.43 -28.92 -39.09
C GLN A 267 -18.92 -28.83 -40.55
N SER A 268 -18.05 -28.38 -41.45
CA SER A 268 -18.34 -28.16 -42.86
C SER A 268 -17.47 -29.05 -43.74
N LYS A 269 -17.91 -29.25 -45.00
CA LYS A 269 -17.15 -30.04 -45.96
C LYS A 269 -15.87 -29.29 -46.32
N PHE A 270 -14.75 -30.02 -46.37
CA PHE A 270 -13.46 -29.46 -46.79
C PHE A 270 -13.58 -28.72 -48.13
N ARG A 271 -13.00 -27.52 -48.22
CA ARG A 271 -12.89 -26.73 -49.45
C ARG A 271 -11.44 -26.28 -49.65
N VAL A 272 -11.10 -25.99 -50.90
CA VAL A 272 -9.79 -25.43 -51.25
C VAL A 272 -9.62 -24.06 -50.57
N SER A 273 -8.47 -23.88 -49.92
CA SER A 273 -8.25 -22.75 -49.02
C SER A 273 -6.80 -22.29 -48.98
N ALA A 274 -6.59 -20.98 -48.84
CA ALA A 274 -5.28 -20.36 -48.61
C ALA A 274 -5.33 -19.49 -47.35
N ALA A 275 -4.29 -19.50 -46.54
CA ALA A 275 -4.25 -18.75 -45.29
C ALA A 275 -3.35 -17.51 -45.38
N TYR A 276 -3.72 -16.48 -44.63
CA TYR A 276 -3.01 -15.20 -44.57
C TYR A 276 -2.92 -14.71 -43.12
N ALA A 277 -1.75 -14.20 -42.75
CA ALA A 277 -1.53 -13.49 -41.51
C ALA A 277 -1.48 -11.98 -41.79
N VAL A 278 -2.20 -11.20 -40.98
CA VAL A 278 -2.31 -9.76 -41.11
C VAL A 278 -1.71 -9.10 -39.87
N SER A 279 -0.63 -8.33 -40.07
CA SER A 279 0.16 -7.75 -38.99
C SER A 279 0.55 -6.30 -39.31
N VAL A 280 0.60 -5.35 -38.37
CA VAL A 280 0.15 -5.42 -36.97
C VAL A 280 -1.08 -4.52 -36.81
N LEU A 281 -2.05 -4.96 -36.02
CA LEU A 281 -3.19 -4.15 -35.62
C LEU A 281 -2.98 -3.66 -34.18
N LEU A 282 -3.05 -2.34 -33.97
CA LEU A 282 -2.78 -1.69 -32.70
C LEU A 282 -4.04 -1.00 -32.20
N ILE A 283 -4.67 -1.56 -31.17
CA ILE A 283 -5.91 -1.05 -30.58
C ILE A 283 -5.60 -0.33 -29.27
N GLU A 284 -5.95 0.95 -29.15
CA GLU A 284 -5.73 1.72 -27.92
C GLU A 284 -7.05 2.23 -27.32
N THR A 285 -7.07 2.44 -26.02
CA THR A 285 -8.20 3.08 -25.34
C THR A 285 -8.15 4.60 -25.51
N SER A 286 -9.30 5.21 -25.79
CA SER A 286 -9.46 6.68 -25.80
C SER A 286 -9.69 7.28 -24.42
N ARG A 287 -9.72 6.47 -23.35
CA ARG A 287 -9.99 6.96 -21.98
C ARG A 287 -8.93 7.97 -21.53
N PRO A 288 -9.32 9.09 -20.90
CA PRO A 288 -8.36 10.06 -20.38
C PRO A 288 -7.41 9.39 -19.38
N VAL A 289 -6.13 9.74 -19.48
CA VAL A 289 -5.09 9.30 -18.52
C VAL A 289 -4.69 10.43 -17.60
N ILE A 290 -4.28 10.09 -16.39
CA ILE A 290 -3.75 11.07 -15.45
C ILE A 290 -2.36 11.51 -15.93
N ALA A 291 -2.20 12.81 -16.17
CA ALA A 291 -0.91 13.44 -16.37
C ALA A 291 -0.30 13.76 -15.00
N PRO A 292 0.77 13.08 -14.56
CA PRO A 292 1.40 13.39 -13.29
C PRO A 292 2.03 14.80 -13.34
N LEU A 293 1.99 15.50 -12.21
CA LEU A 293 2.68 16.79 -12.08
C LEU A 293 4.19 16.61 -12.27
N PRO A 294 4.89 17.54 -12.92
CA PRO A 294 6.34 17.53 -12.99
C PRO A 294 6.97 17.55 -11.59
N VAL A 295 8.05 16.77 -11.41
CA VAL A 295 8.85 16.81 -10.18
C VAL A 295 9.60 18.14 -10.11
N LEU A 296 9.25 19.01 -9.16
CA LEU A 296 9.87 20.33 -8.99
C LEU A 296 11.26 20.25 -8.35
N SER A 297 11.39 19.52 -7.25
CA SER A 297 12.63 19.35 -6.50
C SER A 297 12.88 17.87 -6.17
N ARG A 298 14.15 17.51 -6.02
CA ARG A 298 14.57 16.18 -5.56
C ARG A 298 15.45 16.38 -4.33
N ASN A 299 14.95 16.01 -3.17
CA ASN A 299 15.70 16.10 -1.93
C ASN A 299 16.31 14.75 -1.60
N LEU A 300 17.64 14.69 -1.59
CA LEU A 300 18.41 13.51 -1.20
C LEU A 300 19.23 13.86 0.02
N VAL A 301 18.99 13.15 1.12
CA VAL A 301 19.77 13.26 2.34
C VAL A 301 20.48 11.94 2.57
N VAL A 302 21.81 11.96 2.63
CA VAL A 302 22.63 10.80 2.96
C VAL A 302 23.12 10.96 4.39
N LYS A 303 22.74 10.03 5.27
CA LYS A 303 23.24 9.94 6.64
C LYS A 303 23.86 8.57 6.85
N PRO A 304 25.01 8.47 7.54
CA PRO A 304 25.51 7.17 7.97
C PRO A 304 24.49 6.56 8.95
N PHE A 305 24.17 5.29 8.76
CA PHE A 305 23.31 4.57 9.70
C PHE A 305 24.12 4.23 10.95
N VAL A 306 23.98 5.05 11.99
CA VAL A 306 24.65 4.88 13.27
C VAL A 306 23.57 4.87 14.35
N GLU A 307 23.34 3.68 14.92
CA GLU A 307 22.32 3.47 15.93
C GLU A 307 22.74 4.09 17.27
N PRO A 308 21.90 4.95 17.88
CA PRO A 308 22.12 5.43 19.24
C PRO A 308 21.88 4.30 20.25
N VAL A 309 22.75 4.15 21.24
CA VAL A 309 22.60 3.14 22.31
C VAL A 309 22.73 3.83 23.66
N ILE A 310 21.76 3.59 24.53
CA ILE A 310 21.73 4.09 25.90
C ILE A 310 22.30 2.99 26.81
N ASP A 311 23.37 3.30 27.52
CA ASP A 311 24.01 2.39 28.47
C ASP A 311 23.50 2.61 29.90
N ALA A 312 23.39 3.87 30.33
CA ALA A 312 22.90 4.20 31.67
C ALA A 312 22.24 5.59 31.75
N ILE A 313 21.33 5.75 32.72
CA ILE A 313 20.70 7.01 33.10
C ILE A 313 21.08 7.34 34.55
N ALA A 314 21.44 8.59 34.80
CA ALA A 314 21.69 9.11 36.14
C ALA A 314 20.97 10.45 36.38
N PRO A 315 20.29 10.64 37.53
CA PRO A 315 19.96 9.60 38.52
C PRO A 315 18.80 8.70 38.04
N GLN A 316 18.74 7.46 38.54
CA GLN A 316 17.65 6.52 38.21
C GLN A 316 16.32 6.88 38.90
N ILE A 317 16.40 7.55 40.05
CA ILE A 317 15.27 8.17 40.76
C ILE A 317 15.51 9.67 40.76
N VAL A 318 14.63 10.41 40.09
CA VAL A 318 14.73 11.87 39.93
C VAL A 318 13.72 12.53 40.84
N PRO A 319 14.13 13.31 41.85
CA PRO A 319 13.22 14.17 42.59
C PRO A 319 12.51 15.14 41.66
N TYR A 320 11.18 15.24 41.76
CA TYR A 320 10.46 16.25 40.99
C TYR A 320 10.93 17.66 41.34
N ALA A 321 11.37 18.39 40.32
CA ALA A 321 11.71 19.80 40.38
C ALA A 321 11.42 20.46 39.02
N PRO A 322 11.07 21.76 39.00
CA PRO A 322 11.02 22.52 37.75
C PRO A 322 12.35 22.44 37.02
N ASN A 323 12.33 22.04 35.74
CA ASN A 323 13.52 21.84 34.90
C ASN A 323 14.52 20.79 35.44
N ALA A 324 14.04 19.76 36.15
CA ALA A 324 14.87 18.62 36.50
C ALA A 324 15.59 18.06 35.27
N THR A 325 16.86 17.68 35.44
CA THR A 325 17.70 17.17 34.34
C THR A 325 18.08 15.72 34.59
N LEU A 326 18.24 15.00 33.49
CA LEU A 326 18.74 13.63 33.45
C LEU A 326 20.02 13.58 32.63
N ILE A 327 21.01 12.85 33.13
CA ILE A 327 22.22 12.51 32.38
C ILE A 327 22.00 11.14 31.75
N VAL A 328 22.01 11.09 30.42
CA VAL A 328 21.96 9.86 29.64
C VAL A 328 23.35 9.59 29.09
N SER A 329 23.91 8.44 29.41
CA SER A 329 25.24 8.01 28.95
C SER A 329 25.13 6.81 28.03
N GLY A 330 26.01 6.76 27.03
CA GLY A 330 25.98 5.72 26.01
C GLY A 330 26.80 6.08 24.78
N SER A 331 26.48 5.43 23.66
CA SER A 331 27.15 5.64 22.39
C SER A 331 26.22 6.27 21.35
N ASN A 332 26.80 7.11 20.49
CA ASN A 332 26.09 7.77 19.40
C ASN A 332 24.84 8.55 19.88
N LEU A 333 24.88 9.14 21.07
CA LEU A 333 23.78 9.95 21.63
C LEU A 333 23.77 11.40 21.08
N THR A 334 24.79 11.76 20.29
CA THR A 334 25.00 13.11 19.76
C THR A 334 24.91 13.14 18.23
N GLY A 335 24.57 14.29 17.65
CA GLY A 335 24.58 14.52 16.21
C GLY A 335 23.42 15.39 15.74
N ALA A 336 23.54 15.96 14.54
CA ALA A 336 22.50 16.81 13.94
C ALA A 336 21.15 16.10 13.92
N SER A 337 20.10 16.78 14.42
CA SER A 337 18.72 16.28 14.46
C SER A 337 18.50 15.05 15.34
N THR A 338 19.29 14.92 16.42
CA THR A 338 19.05 13.93 17.49
C THR A 338 18.17 14.56 18.56
N VAL A 339 17.10 13.88 18.95
CA VAL A 339 16.16 14.31 19.98
C VAL A 339 15.87 13.18 20.95
N VAL A 340 15.56 13.51 22.20
CA VAL A 340 15.15 12.56 23.22
C VAL A 340 13.64 12.62 23.36
N VAL A 341 12.99 11.47 23.16
CA VAL A 341 11.54 11.32 23.21
C VAL A 341 11.18 10.54 24.47
N PHE A 342 10.33 11.15 25.30
CA PHE A 342 9.83 10.54 26.52
C PHE A 342 8.49 9.85 26.25
N GLY A 343 8.32 8.61 26.72
CA GLY A 343 7.10 7.83 26.48
C GLY A 343 5.83 8.51 27.02
N GLY A 344 5.94 9.18 28.17
CA GLY A 344 4.85 9.94 28.79
C GLY A 344 4.50 11.27 28.10
N ASN A 345 5.34 11.75 27.17
CA ASN A 345 5.11 13.01 26.45
C ASN A 345 5.86 13.04 25.10
N ALA A 346 5.48 12.15 24.18
CA ALA A 346 6.15 12.01 22.89
C ALA A 346 6.01 13.25 21.98
N GLY A 347 5.02 14.11 22.24
CA GLY A 347 4.78 15.35 21.48
C GLY A 347 5.72 16.51 21.84
N ALA A 348 6.51 16.38 22.91
CA ALA A 348 7.46 17.39 23.37
C ALA A 348 8.90 16.84 23.39
N PRO A 349 9.48 16.47 22.23
CA PRO A 349 10.85 15.96 22.16
C PRO A 349 11.85 16.99 22.68
N GLN A 350 12.84 16.53 23.43
CA GLN A 350 13.85 17.38 24.05
C GLN A 350 15.16 17.33 23.28
N THR A 351 15.84 18.47 23.17
CA THR A 351 17.16 18.52 22.52
C THR A 351 18.23 18.21 23.57
N PRO A 352 19.01 17.14 23.42
CA PRO A 352 20.08 16.79 24.36
C PRO A 352 21.21 17.83 24.31
N THR A 353 21.73 18.19 25.48
CA THR A 353 22.93 19.02 25.63
C THR A 353 24.14 18.14 25.89
N VAL A 354 25.22 18.32 25.13
CA VAL A 354 26.40 17.44 25.20
C VAL A 354 27.18 17.72 26.48
N ILE A 355 27.55 16.66 27.21
CA ILE A 355 28.45 16.75 28.37
C ILE A 355 29.82 16.17 28.00
N GLY A 356 30.89 16.93 28.28
CA GLY A 356 32.27 16.48 28.10
C GLY A 356 32.58 16.07 26.66
N THR A 357 33.06 14.83 26.47
CA THR A 357 33.44 14.27 25.16
C THR A 357 32.26 13.76 24.33
N GLY A 358 31.02 13.84 24.85
CA GLY A 358 29.80 13.43 24.15
C GLY A 358 29.41 11.95 24.31
N ALA A 359 30.06 11.23 25.23
CA ALA A 359 29.59 9.94 25.73
C ALA A 359 28.40 10.08 26.71
N ALA A 360 28.11 11.30 27.17
CA ALA A 360 26.96 11.61 27.99
C ALA A 360 26.26 12.88 27.49
N VAL A 361 24.94 12.92 27.65
CA VAL A 361 24.10 14.07 27.31
C VAL A 361 23.18 14.40 28.47
N SER A 362 23.00 15.68 28.74
CA SER A 362 22.01 16.18 29.71
C SER A 362 20.73 16.56 28.98
N VAL A 363 19.60 16.10 29.53
CA VAL A 363 18.27 16.32 28.96
C VAL A 363 17.36 16.88 30.06
N THR A 364 16.72 18.00 29.78
CA THR A 364 15.70 18.57 30.68
C THR A 364 14.41 17.77 30.55
N LEU A 365 13.79 17.43 31.68
CA LEU A 365 12.52 16.71 31.69
C LEU A 365 11.38 17.62 31.21
N PRO A 366 10.56 17.18 30.22
CA PRO A 366 9.30 17.84 29.92
C PRO A 366 8.28 17.58 31.04
N PRO A 367 7.08 18.19 31.00
CA PRO A 367 5.99 17.77 31.87
C PRO A 367 5.71 16.28 31.67
N LEU A 368 5.95 15.49 32.72
CA LEU A 368 5.81 14.04 32.79
C LEU A 368 5.06 13.67 34.05
N SER A 369 4.45 12.48 34.07
CA SER A 369 3.74 11.99 35.24
C SER A 369 4.66 11.36 36.27
N ALA A 370 4.22 11.31 37.53
CA ALA A 370 4.98 10.70 38.61
C ALA A 370 5.17 9.21 38.38
N GLY A 371 6.18 8.58 38.97
CA GLY A 371 6.41 7.13 38.83
C GLY A 371 7.30 6.75 37.64
N LEU A 372 7.04 5.58 37.06
CA LEU A 372 7.88 4.99 36.02
C LEU A 372 7.73 5.74 34.68
N ASN A 373 8.83 6.26 34.16
CA ASN A 373 8.91 6.90 32.86
C ASN A 373 9.93 6.20 31.97
N THR A 374 9.70 6.30 30.67
CA THR A 374 10.60 5.76 29.65
C THR A 374 11.12 6.87 28.75
N LEU A 375 12.33 6.69 28.22
CA LEU A 375 12.91 7.58 27.24
C LEU A 375 13.62 6.78 26.13
N THR A 376 13.68 7.39 24.95
CA THR A 376 14.40 6.89 23.79
C THR A 376 15.12 8.04 23.10
N VAL A 377 16.27 7.77 22.49
CA VAL A 377 16.98 8.72 21.65
C VAL A 377 16.66 8.42 20.19
N VAL A 378 16.15 9.42 19.49
CA VAL A 378 15.67 9.32 18.11
C VAL A 378 16.49 10.24 17.23
N ARG A 379 16.93 9.74 16.08
CA ARG A 379 17.54 10.55 15.03
C ARG A 379 16.54 10.79 13.91
N GLN A 380 16.40 12.07 13.57
CA GLN A 380 15.45 12.53 12.59
C GLN A 380 16.17 13.12 11.38
N VAL A 381 15.54 13.01 10.21
CA VAL A 381 15.92 13.76 9.02
C VAL A 381 14.74 14.65 8.65
N GLN A 382 15.02 15.93 8.55
CA GLN A 382 14.10 16.89 7.98
C GLN A 382 14.20 16.80 6.45
N PHE A 383 13.10 16.48 5.80
CA PHE A 383 12.90 16.78 4.38
C PHE A 383 12.12 18.10 4.27
N ASP A 384 11.81 18.56 3.05
CA ASP A 384 10.94 19.74 2.84
C ASP A 384 9.53 19.58 3.44
N ALA A 385 9.15 18.36 3.84
CA ALA A 385 7.90 18.05 4.52
C ALA A 385 8.08 17.93 6.04
N THR A 386 7.17 18.57 6.78
CA THR A 386 6.97 18.39 8.22
C THR A 386 5.90 17.31 8.43
N PRO A 387 6.03 16.38 9.40
CA PRO A 387 7.06 16.28 10.44
C PRO A 387 8.36 15.59 9.97
N PRO A 388 9.48 15.78 10.71
CA PRO A 388 10.73 15.07 10.47
C PRO A 388 10.52 13.55 10.41
N VAL A 389 11.25 12.88 9.52
CA VAL A 389 11.20 11.41 9.40
C VAL A 389 12.25 10.80 10.32
N THR A 390 11.82 9.89 11.19
CA THR A 390 12.71 9.08 12.01
C THR A 390 13.42 8.03 11.15
N PHE A 391 14.76 7.96 11.24
CA PHE A 391 15.54 6.96 10.52
C PHE A 391 16.36 6.03 11.43
N ALA A 392 16.56 6.40 12.71
CA ALA A 392 17.19 5.54 13.71
C ALA A 392 16.64 5.87 15.10
N GLN A 393 16.56 4.84 15.96
CA GLN A 393 16.06 4.93 17.33
C GLN A 393 16.90 4.03 18.24
N SER A 394 17.07 4.42 19.49
CA SER A 394 17.80 3.64 20.49
C SER A 394 16.95 2.54 21.13
N ASN A 395 17.60 1.72 21.97
CA ASN A 395 16.92 0.98 23.02
C ASN A 395 16.12 1.92 23.95
N VAL A 396 15.16 1.33 24.68
CA VAL A 396 14.35 2.04 25.67
C VAL A 396 15.08 2.03 27.01
N ALA A 397 15.19 3.20 27.63
CA ALA A 397 15.73 3.34 28.97
C ALA A 397 14.65 3.86 29.92
N THR A 398 14.73 3.49 31.20
CA THR A 398 13.70 3.78 32.20
C THR A 398 14.27 4.54 33.39
N PHE A 399 13.45 5.41 33.96
CA PHE A 399 13.76 6.11 35.20
C PHE A 399 12.48 6.36 35.98
N MET A 400 12.62 6.65 37.27
CA MET A 400 11.52 6.92 38.18
C MET A 400 11.49 8.41 38.51
N LEU A 401 10.36 9.07 38.22
CA LEU A 401 10.13 10.45 38.62
C LEU A 401 9.44 10.45 39.98
N GLN A 402 10.17 10.87 41.01
CA GLN A 402 9.72 10.81 42.39
C GLN A 402 8.63 11.88 42.64
N PRO A 403 7.45 11.48 43.14
CA PRO A 403 6.40 12.44 43.49
C PRO A 403 6.83 13.28 44.69
N ARG A 404 6.32 14.51 44.78
CA ARG A 404 6.51 15.40 45.92
C ARG A 404 5.16 15.93 46.37
N VAL A 405 4.93 15.96 47.68
CA VAL A 405 3.73 16.62 48.22
C VAL A 405 3.85 18.12 47.98
N ARG A 406 2.86 18.72 47.32
CA ARG A 406 2.87 20.14 46.98
C ARG A 406 2.79 20.97 48.25
N ARG A 407 3.53 22.08 48.29
CA ARG A 407 3.44 23.09 49.34
C ARG A 407 2.51 24.22 48.90
N SER A 408 1.79 24.81 49.85
CA SER A 408 1.01 26.02 49.61
C SER A 408 1.91 27.14 49.08
N ALA A 409 1.42 27.90 48.10
CA ALA A 409 2.10 29.09 47.59
C ALA A 409 2.00 30.28 48.56
N THR A 410 1.08 30.23 49.52
CA THR A 410 0.92 31.23 50.57
C THR A 410 1.63 30.80 51.86
N PRO A 411 2.37 31.73 52.52
CA PRO A 411 2.93 31.49 53.85
C PRO A 411 1.86 30.98 54.81
N PRO A 412 2.17 29.95 55.64
CA PRO A 412 3.50 29.43 55.97
C PRO A 412 4.05 28.34 55.02
N ASN A 413 3.53 28.18 53.81
CA ASN A 413 3.97 27.19 52.82
C ASN A 413 3.84 25.73 53.29
N ASN A 414 2.78 25.45 54.06
CA ASN A 414 2.47 24.11 54.55
C ASN A 414 2.23 23.13 53.39
N TYR A 415 2.53 21.86 53.65
CA TYR A 415 2.15 20.78 52.75
C TYR A 415 0.63 20.71 52.58
N LEU A 416 0.18 20.54 51.34
CA LEU A 416 -1.23 20.47 50.98
C LEU A 416 -1.77 19.06 51.27
N ILE A 417 -2.01 18.81 52.55
CA ILE A 417 -2.60 17.59 53.08
C ILE A 417 -3.82 18.00 53.90
N THR A 418 -5.00 17.48 53.56
CA THR A 418 -6.25 17.80 54.25
C THR A 418 -6.96 16.52 54.71
N LEU A 419 -7.41 16.52 55.96
CA LEU A 419 -8.28 15.49 56.50
C LEU A 419 -9.74 15.93 56.27
N GLY A 420 -10.56 15.05 55.70
CA GLY A 420 -12.00 15.25 55.64
C GLY A 420 -12.70 14.73 56.90
N ALA A 421 -14.02 14.92 56.95
CA ALA A 421 -14.81 14.50 58.11
C ALA A 421 -14.78 12.97 58.28
N PRO A 422 -14.57 12.45 59.50
CA PRO A 422 -14.59 11.02 59.78
C PRO A 422 -15.99 10.44 59.54
N ASP A 423 -16.07 9.37 58.76
CA ASP A 423 -17.27 8.54 58.65
C ASP A 423 -17.32 7.58 59.85
N ASN A 424 -18.21 7.89 60.79
CA ASN A 424 -18.44 7.12 62.01
C ASN A 424 -19.44 5.97 61.82
N SER A 425 -19.96 5.75 60.61
CA SER A 425 -20.86 4.63 60.31
C SER A 425 -20.15 3.27 60.35
N VAL A 426 -18.82 3.26 60.22
CA VAL A 426 -17.95 2.07 60.28
C VAL A 426 -17.07 2.16 61.53
N LYS A 427 -16.82 1.03 62.20
CA LYS A 427 -15.86 0.92 63.32
C LYS A 427 -14.71 -0.01 62.95
N PRO A 428 -13.44 0.44 62.98
CA PRO A 428 -12.98 1.82 63.25
C PRO A 428 -13.40 2.83 62.17
N PRO A 429 -13.48 4.15 62.50
CA PRO A 429 -13.94 5.19 61.59
C PRO A 429 -13.04 5.33 60.36
N ILE A 430 -13.64 5.73 59.24
CA ILE A 430 -12.93 6.00 58.00
C ILE A 430 -12.67 7.51 57.91
N VAL A 431 -11.40 7.91 57.74
CA VAL A 431 -11.00 9.32 57.57
C VAL A 431 -10.43 9.50 56.17
N PRO A 432 -11.07 10.28 55.29
CA PRO A 432 -10.52 10.60 53.97
C PRO A 432 -9.36 11.58 54.11
N VAL A 433 -8.20 11.22 53.56
CA VAL A 433 -6.99 12.07 53.51
C VAL A 433 -6.78 12.50 52.07
N THR A 434 -6.82 13.80 51.80
CA THR A 434 -6.56 14.34 50.47
C THR A 434 -5.16 14.94 50.43
N VAL A 435 -4.38 14.54 49.43
CA VAL A 435 -2.99 14.99 49.22
C VAL A 435 -2.87 15.54 47.81
N THR A 436 -2.32 16.75 47.69
CA THR A 436 -1.94 17.33 46.38
C THR A 436 -0.47 17.03 46.09
N LEU A 437 -0.18 16.50 44.90
CA LEU A 437 1.12 16.01 44.48
C LEU A 437 1.66 16.77 43.27
N ASP A 438 2.98 16.77 43.12
CA ASP A 438 3.66 17.14 41.89
C ASP A 438 4.66 16.03 41.50
N PRO A 439 4.78 15.65 40.21
CA PRO A 439 4.03 16.15 39.05
C PRO A 439 2.63 15.52 38.93
N ALA A 440 1.93 15.82 37.83
CA ALA A 440 0.60 15.28 37.54
C ALA A 440 0.55 13.74 37.52
N LEU A 441 -0.58 13.20 37.96
CA LEU A 441 -0.92 11.79 37.97
C LEU A 441 -1.62 11.40 36.65
N VAL A 442 -1.73 10.08 36.43
CA VAL A 442 -2.56 9.48 35.36
C VAL A 442 -3.55 8.52 36.00
N ALA A 443 -4.73 8.38 35.40
CA ALA A 443 -5.82 7.53 35.93
C ALA A 443 -5.45 6.05 36.09
N THR A 444 -4.37 5.57 35.46
CA THR A 444 -3.95 4.16 35.50
C THR A 444 -2.93 3.85 36.60
N GLN A 445 -2.52 4.84 37.40
CA GLN A 445 -1.43 4.67 38.36
C GLN A 445 -1.90 4.07 39.67
N LYS A 446 -1.02 3.32 40.35
CA LYS A 446 -1.26 2.86 41.71
C LYS A 446 -0.66 3.86 42.70
N VAL A 447 -1.52 4.47 43.51
CA VAL A 447 -1.13 5.43 44.54
C VAL A 447 -1.39 4.85 45.93
N SER A 448 -0.42 4.95 46.84
CA SER A 448 -0.56 4.51 48.23
C SER A 448 -0.09 5.61 49.19
N LEU A 449 -0.84 5.81 50.27
CA LEU A 449 -0.48 6.70 51.38
C LEU A 449 0.26 5.89 52.44
N LEU A 450 1.47 6.32 52.81
CA LEU A 450 2.26 5.75 53.89
C LEU A 450 2.28 6.73 55.06
N LEU A 451 1.89 6.25 56.24
CA LEU A 451 1.88 7.02 57.48
C LEU A 451 2.84 6.40 58.47
N ASN A 452 3.72 7.20 59.06
CA ASN A 452 4.66 6.76 60.09
C ASN A 452 4.51 7.65 61.31
N ARG A 453 4.16 7.09 62.47
CA ARG A 453 3.94 7.87 63.69
C ARG A 453 5.21 8.58 64.13
N LEU A 454 5.14 9.89 64.34
CA LEU A 454 6.18 10.71 64.92
C LEU A 454 6.01 10.71 66.45
N ASP A 455 7.12 10.65 67.19
CA ASP A 455 7.17 10.72 68.66
C ASP A 455 6.16 9.81 69.39
N PRO A 456 6.25 8.47 69.23
CA PRO A 456 5.38 7.56 69.98
C PRO A 456 5.62 7.68 71.50
N PRO A 457 4.56 7.57 72.33
CA PRO A 457 4.70 7.57 73.79
C PRO A 457 5.73 6.54 74.27
N ALA A 458 6.52 6.89 75.28
CA ALA A 458 7.57 6.03 75.82
C ALA A 458 7.00 4.64 76.18
N GLY A 459 7.62 3.59 75.63
CA GLY A 459 7.18 2.20 75.79
C GLY A 459 6.19 1.68 74.75
N THR A 460 5.79 2.48 73.76
CA THR A 460 4.95 2.03 72.63
C THR A 460 5.77 1.82 71.36
N ALA A 461 5.45 0.77 70.59
CA ALA A 461 6.10 0.52 69.30
C ALA A 461 5.65 1.58 68.26
N PRO A 462 6.56 2.06 67.40
CA PRO A 462 6.22 3.01 66.34
C PRO A 462 5.20 2.38 65.38
N GLN A 463 4.08 3.07 65.16
CA GLN A 463 3.01 2.60 64.29
C GLN A 463 3.26 3.07 62.85
N SER A 464 3.07 2.17 61.89
CA SER A 464 3.17 2.46 60.47
C SER A 464 1.98 1.88 59.71
N TYR A 465 1.41 2.67 58.80
CA TYR A 465 0.26 2.28 57.99
C TYR A 465 0.54 2.50 56.51
N MET A 466 -0.11 1.69 55.67
CA MET A 466 -0.14 1.86 54.22
C MET A 466 -1.58 1.67 53.74
N PHE A 467 -2.11 2.67 53.04
CA PHE A 467 -3.46 2.64 52.47
C PHE A 467 -3.39 2.88 50.98
N ASP A 468 -4.00 1.99 50.20
CA ASP A 468 -4.06 2.14 48.74
C ASP A 468 -5.23 3.07 48.36
N ALA A 469 -4.97 3.99 47.43
CA ALA A 469 -6.01 4.82 46.83
C ALA A 469 -6.92 3.96 45.95
N ALA A 470 -8.22 4.17 46.04
CA ALA A 470 -9.16 3.65 45.05
C ALA A 470 -9.03 4.45 43.74
N ALA A 471 -9.38 3.84 42.61
CA ALA A 471 -9.20 4.47 41.29
C ALA A 471 -10.02 5.77 41.13
N ASP A 472 -11.18 5.86 41.78
CA ASP A 472 -12.04 7.05 41.86
C ASP A 472 -11.51 8.11 42.84
N GLY A 473 -10.61 7.73 43.75
CA GLY A 473 -9.91 8.64 44.64
C GLY A 473 -8.81 9.47 43.96
N ILE A 474 -8.42 9.13 42.72
CA ILE A 474 -7.41 9.88 41.96
C ILE A 474 -8.11 10.98 41.14
N ALA A 475 -8.06 12.21 41.66
CA ALA A 475 -8.59 13.40 41.01
C ALA A 475 -7.48 14.09 40.17
N LEU A 476 -7.56 13.90 38.86
CA LEU A 476 -6.62 14.52 37.92
C LEU A 476 -6.71 16.05 37.93
N PRO A 477 -5.58 16.77 37.73
CA PRO A 477 -4.27 16.22 37.40
C PRO A 477 -3.42 15.82 38.61
N ASP A 478 -3.70 16.26 39.83
CA ASP A 478 -2.69 16.31 40.89
C ASP A 478 -3.19 16.01 42.32
N SER A 479 -4.45 15.62 42.50
CA SER A 479 -5.03 15.37 43.82
C SER A 479 -5.38 13.89 43.99
N VAL A 480 -5.12 13.35 45.18
CA VAL A 480 -5.54 12.00 45.54
C VAL A 480 -6.19 11.98 46.92
N THR A 481 -7.37 11.37 47.02
CA THR A 481 -8.09 11.14 48.27
C THR A 481 -8.00 9.66 48.63
N ILE A 482 -7.42 9.36 49.79
CA ILE A 482 -7.24 8.01 50.33
C ILE A 482 -8.05 7.86 51.61
N ASN A 483 -8.90 6.84 51.66
CA ASN A 483 -9.67 6.50 52.84
C ASN A 483 -8.79 5.71 53.82
N THR A 484 -8.49 6.31 54.97
CA THR A 484 -7.73 5.67 56.04
C THR A 484 -8.68 5.11 57.10
N GLN A 485 -8.35 3.98 57.71
CA GLN A 485 -9.22 3.35 58.71
C GLN A 485 -8.39 2.86 59.90
N GLY A 486 -8.84 3.15 61.12
CA GLY A 486 -8.19 2.66 62.34
C GLY A 486 -6.84 3.28 62.66
N VAL A 487 -6.58 4.51 62.18
CA VAL A 487 -5.39 5.31 62.54
C VAL A 487 -5.67 6.01 63.88
N PRO A 488 -4.93 5.70 64.96
CA PRO A 488 -5.09 6.38 66.24
C PRO A 488 -4.66 7.85 66.14
N GLY A 489 -5.28 8.71 66.96
CA GLY A 489 -4.90 10.12 67.04
C GLY A 489 -3.43 10.31 67.40
N GLY A 490 -2.77 11.24 66.71
CA GLY A 490 -1.33 11.45 66.80
C GLY A 490 -0.75 12.13 65.57
N LEU A 491 0.53 12.49 65.67
CA LEU A 491 1.27 13.12 64.58
C LEU A 491 1.94 12.04 63.72
N TYR A 492 1.75 12.10 62.41
CA TYR A 492 2.30 11.11 61.47
C TYR A 492 3.07 11.81 60.34
N LEU A 493 4.24 11.30 60.01
CA LEU A 493 4.94 11.60 58.76
C LEU A 493 4.17 10.98 57.59
N VAL A 494 4.02 11.78 56.54
CA VAL A 494 3.24 11.43 55.35
C VAL A 494 4.19 11.23 54.17
N ARG A 495 4.12 10.05 53.56
CA ARG A 495 4.70 9.77 52.25
C ARG A 495 3.64 9.26 51.31
N VAL A 496 3.79 9.57 50.03
CA VAL A 496 2.94 9.02 48.98
C VAL A 496 3.80 8.20 48.03
N ARG A 497 3.36 6.98 47.75
CA ARG A 497 3.97 6.07 46.77
C ARG A 497 3.16 6.11 45.50
N VAL A 498 3.76 6.49 44.39
CA VAL A 498 3.13 6.43 43.05
C VAL A 498 3.90 5.44 42.20
N ASP A 499 3.23 4.39 41.71
CA ASP A 499 3.80 3.31 40.89
C ASP A 499 5.11 2.73 41.48
N GLY A 500 5.17 2.59 42.81
CA GLY A 500 6.32 2.03 43.53
C GLY A 500 7.37 3.05 43.97
N VAL A 501 7.21 4.34 43.66
CA VAL A 501 8.18 5.40 43.99
C VAL A 501 7.68 6.26 45.16
N ASP A 502 8.43 6.28 46.26
CA ASP A 502 8.08 7.03 47.48
C ASP A 502 8.43 8.51 47.38
N SER A 503 7.55 9.39 47.87
CA SER A 503 7.85 10.80 48.04
C SER A 503 8.93 11.02 49.12
N PRO A 504 9.80 12.04 48.97
CA PRO A 504 10.83 12.33 49.96
C PRO A 504 10.23 12.90 51.25
N LEU A 505 10.95 12.72 52.36
CA LEU A 505 10.73 13.39 53.62
C LEU A 505 11.78 14.50 53.78
N ASP A 506 11.39 15.61 54.41
CA ASP A 506 12.32 16.64 54.81
C ASP A 506 12.98 16.28 56.13
N LEU A 507 14.26 16.63 56.24
CA LEU A 507 15.09 16.45 57.41
C LEU A 507 15.29 17.78 58.14
N ASP A 508 15.31 17.73 59.46
CA ASP A 508 15.80 18.84 60.28
C ASP A 508 17.31 19.04 60.03
N PRO A 509 17.77 20.26 59.69
CA PRO A 509 19.17 20.50 59.36
C PRO A 509 20.18 20.24 60.49
N GLY A 510 19.75 20.29 61.75
CA GLY A 510 20.63 20.13 62.91
C GLY A 510 20.60 18.71 63.48
N THR A 511 19.40 18.13 63.61
CA THR A 511 19.21 16.81 64.22
C THR A 511 19.23 15.66 63.20
N HIS A 512 19.12 15.96 61.91
CA HIS A 512 18.94 14.98 60.83
C HIS A 512 17.74 14.03 61.07
N ALA A 513 16.76 14.44 61.89
CA ALA A 513 15.52 13.72 62.08
C ALA A 513 14.52 14.08 60.98
N PHE A 514 13.64 13.14 60.61
CA PHE A 514 12.54 13.41 59.70
C PHE A 514 11.48 14.27 60.38
N VAL A 515 11.09 15.38 59.74
CA VAL A 515 10.17 16.37 60.34
C VAL A 515 8.91 16.64 59.53
N SER A 516 8.93 16.41 58.22
CA SER A 516 7.75 16.67 57.35
C SER A 516 7.86 15.93 56.01
N PRO A 517 6.80 15.85 55.17
CA PRO A 517 5.42 16.24 55.42
C PRO A 517 4.80 15.51 56.61
N GLN A 518 3.92 16.17 57.36
CA GLN A 518 3.26 15.59 58.53
C GLN A 518 1.77 15.95 58.58
N VAL A 519 0.97 15.09 59.22
CA VAL A 519 -0.46 15.28 59.43
C VAL A 519 -0.84 14.85 60.85
N GLN A 520 -1.76 15.57 61.48
CA GLN A 520 -2.28 15.29 62.81
C GLN A 520 -3.65 14.61 62.68
N PHE A 521 -3.75 13.35 63.10
CA PHE A 521 -5.01 12.60 63.20
C PHE A 521 -5.73 12.83 64.53
#